data_AF-A0A8E2DJ83-F1
#
_entry.id   AF-A0A8E2DJ83-F1
#
_cell.length_a   1.000
_cell.length_b   1.000
_cell.length_c   1.000
_cell.angle_alpha   90.00
_cell.angle_beta   90.00
_cell.angle_gamma   90.00
#
_symmetry.space_group_name_H-M   'P 1'
#
loop_
_entity.id
_entity.type
_entity.pdbx_description
1 polymer ?
#
loop_
_entity_poly.entity_id
_entity_poly.type
_entity_poly.pdbx_seq_one_letter_code
_entity_poly.pdbx_strand_id
1 'polypeptide(L)' 'MPPFAVRQAIQKKYSTNRRHIYDWFHSKGLRVTKDDSRAPPEEYRESLSAQVET' A
#
# COMPACT_ATOMS: atom_id res chain seq x y z
N MET A 1 1.75 6.26 0.61
CA MET A 1 1.81 5.24 1.70
C MET A 1 0.59 4.32 1.56
N PRO A 2 0.70 2.98 1.67
CA PRO A 2 -0.45 2.08 1.52
C PRO A 2 -1.51 2.30 2.60
N PRO A 3 -2.79 1.97 2.36
CA PRO A 3 -3.86 2.13 3.34
C PRO A 3 -3.69 1.19 4.54
N PHE A 4 -4.37 1.50 5.65
CA PHE A 4 -4.26 0.74 6.90
C PHE A 4 -4.63 -0.74 6.74
N ALA A 5 -5.66 -1.04 5.95
CA ALA A 5 -6.07 -2.41 5.67
C ALA A 5 -4.94 -3.26 5.06
N VAL A 6 -4.20 -2.70 4.10
CA VAL A 6 -3.05 -3.37 3.47
C VAL A 6 -1.92 -3.57 4.48
N ARG A 7 -1.60 -2.57 5.31
CA ARG A 7 -0.59 -2.70 6.36
C ARG A 7 -0.96 -3.79 7.38
N GLN A 8 -2.24 -3.89 7.75
CA GLN A 8 -2.74 -4.92 8.65
C GLN A 8 -2.68 -6.32 8.03
N ALA A 9 -3.03 -6.45 6.75
CA ALA A 9 -2.91 -7.72 6.04
C ALA A 9 -1.45 -8.20 5.99
N ILE A 10 -0.50 -7.30 5.71
CA ILE A 10 0.94 -7.60 5.72
C ILE A 10 1.41 -8.01 7.13
N GLN A 11 0.99 -7.28 8.16
CA GLN A 11 1.33 -7.59 9.55
C GLN A 11 0.87 -9.00 9.95
N LYS A 12 -0.36 -9.40 9.59
CA LYS A 12 -0.90 -10.74 9.88
C LYS A 12 -0.24 -11.83 9.03
N LYS A 13 -0.02 -11.56 7.74
CA LYS A 13 0.52 -12.55 6.79
C LYS A 13 1.97 -12.92 7.09
N TYR A 14 2.78 -11.94 7.48
CA TYR A 14 4.22 -12.13 7.69
C TYR A 14 4.65 -12.00 9.15
N SER A 15 3.69 -11.94 10.09
CA SER A 15 3.93 -11.72 11.53
C SER A 15 4.95 -10.61 11.81
N THR A 16 4.94 -9.56 11.00
CA THR A 16 5.99 -8.53 10.97
C THR A 16 5.54 -7.29 11.74
N ASN A 17 6.47 -6.67 12.46
CA ASN A 17 6.18 -5.45 13.22
C ASN A 17 5.86 -4.27 12.29
N ARG A 18 4.90 -3.41 12.70
CA ARG A 18 4.53 -2.19 11.98
C ARG A 18 5.71 -1.30 11.59
N ARG A 19 6.79 -1.29 12.38
CA ARG A 19 8.01 -0.50 12.11
C ARG A 19 8.68 -0.91 10.80
N HIS A 20 8.85 -2.21 10.59
CA HIS A 20 9.48 -2.77 9.39
C HIS A 20 8.63 -2.50 8.15
N ILE A 21 7.31 -2.52 8.31
CA ILE A 21 6.37 -2.18 7.25
C ILE A 21 6.60 -0.72 6.81
N TYR A 22 6.65 0.23 7.74
CA TYR A 22 6.92 1.64 7.42
C TYR A 22 8.31 1.85 6.81
N ASP A 23 9.35 1.26 7.39
CA ASP A 23 10.72 1.41 6.90
C ASP A 23 10.87 0.86 5.47
N TRP A 24 10.19 -0.25 5.16
CA TRP A 24 10.14 -0.80 3.80
C TRP A 24 9.44 0.16 2.83
N PHE A 25 8.24 0.66 3.14
CA PHE A 25 7.55 1.62 2.27
C PHE A 25 8.32 2.95 2.12
N HIS A 26 8.98 3.41 3.18
CA HIS A 26 9.84 4.59 3.14
C HIS A 26 11.09 4.38 2.27
N SER A 27 11.68 3.18 2.30
CA SER A 27 12.80 2.83 1.41
C SER A 27 12.42 2.83 -0.08
N LYS A 28 11.13 2.64 -0.37
CA LYS A 28 10.55 2.70 -1.73
C LYS A 28 10.03 4.10 -2.12
N GLY A 29 10.30 5.12 -1.31
CA GLY A 29 9.86 6.50 -1.59
C GLY A 29 8.39 6.79 -1.24
N LEU A 30 7.62 5.81 -0.75
CA LEU A 30 6.24 6.00 -0.32
C LEU A 30 6.19 6.58 1.11
N ARG A 31 6.40 7.89 1.23
CA ARG A 31 6.22 8.63 2.49
C ARG A 31 4.79 9.16 2.62
N VAL A 32 4.35 9.41 3.86
CA VAL A 32 3.13 10.19 4.12
C VAL A 32 3.53 11.67 4.04
N THR A 33 3.15 12.34 2.97
CA THR A 33 3.11 13.81 2.93
C THR A 33 1.85 14.27 3.67
N LYS A 34 1.94 15.38 4.41
CA LYS A 34 0.81 15.96 5.17
C LYS A 34 -0.42 16.31 4.30
N ASP A 35 -0.28 16.28 2.97
CA ASP A 35 -1.31 16.63 1.98
C ASP A 35 -1.93 15.43 1.26
N ASP A 36 -1.57 14.19 1.61
CA ASP A 36 -2.00 12.98 0.87
C ASP A 36 -3.41 12.52 1.31
N SER A 37 -4.39 13.40 1.12
CA SER A 37 -5.83 13.09 1.11
C SER A 37 -6.36 12.89 -0.32
N ARG A 38 -5.49 12.65 -1.29
CA ARG A 38 -5.88 12.42 -2.68
C ARG A 38 -5.65 10.97 -3.04
N ALA A 39 -6.78 10.35 -3.39
CA ALA A 39 -7.04 9.12 -4.12
C ALA A 39 -5.85 8.24 -4.56
N PRO A 40 -6.03 6.90 -4.57
CA PRO A 40 -5.03 6.01 -5.14
C PRO A 40 -4.65 6.46 -6.58
N PRO A 41 -3.37 6.33 -6.97
CA PRO A 41 -2.97 6.53 -8.36
C PRO A 41 -3.81 5.62 -9.25
N GLU A 42 -4.38 6.18 -10.33
CA GLU A 42 -5.22 5.48 -11.33
C GLU A 42 -4.58 4.17 -11.84
N GLU A 43 -3.25 4.07 -11.86
CA GLU A 43 -2.49 2.88 -12.29
C GLU A 43 -2.87 1.59 -11.54
N TYR A 44 -3.34 1.67 -10.29
CA TYR A 44 -3.73 0.49 -9.52
C TYR A 44 -5.12 -0.05 -9.91
N ARG A 45 -6.00 0.77 -10.52
CA ARG A 45 -7.34 0.35 -10.93
C ARG A 45 -7.30 -0.48 -12.21
N GLU A 46 -6.45 -0.09 -13.14
CA GLU A 46 -6.33 -0.74 -14.45
C GLU A 46 -5.72 -2.15 -14.35
N SER A 47 -4.79 -2.32 -13.41
CA SER A 47 -4.18 -3.63 -13.10
C SER A 47 -5.18 -4.64 -12.51
N LEU A 48 -6.24 -4.17 -11.85
CA LEU A 48 -7.26 -5.00 -11.20
C LEU A 48 -8.43 -5.34 -12.13
N SER A 49 -8.76 -4.47 -13.08
CA SER A 49 -9.80 -4.75 -14.10
C SER A 49 -9.33 -5.76 -15.16
N ALA A 50 -8.04 -5.78 -15.49
CA ALA A 50 -7.49 -6.71 -16.49
C ALA A 50 -7.48 -8.19 -16.07
N GLN A 51 -7.71 -8.50 -14.79
CA GLN A 51 -7.73 -9.87 -14.26
C GLN A 51 -9.12 -10.52 -14.21
N VAL A 52 -10.20 -9.82 -14.59
CA VAL A 52 -11.57 -10.33 -14.48
C VAL A 52 -12.18 -10.71 -15.84
N GLU A 53 -11.53 -10.41 -16.96
CA GLU A 53 -12.04 -10.72 -18.32
C GLU A 53 -11.37 -11.96 -18.96
N THR A 54 -11.39 -13.13 -18.29
CA THR A 54 -11.10 -14.43 -18.94
C THR A 54 -12.23 -15.43 -18.75
#